data_AF-A0AAX4FP74-F1
#
_entry.id   AF-A0AAX4FP74-F1
#
_cell.length_a   1.000
_cell.length_b   1.000
_cell.length_c   1.000
_cell.angle_alpha   90.00
_cell.angle_beta   90.00
_cell.angle_gamma   90.00
#
_symmetry.space_group_name_H-M   'P 1'
#
loop_
_entity.id
_entity.type
_entity.pdbx_description
1 polymer ?
#
loop_
_entity_poly.entity_id
_entity_poly.type
_entity_poly.pdbx_seq_one_letter_code
_entity_poly.pdbx_strand_id
1 'polypeptide(L)'
;MVAKATVYLNGIEYGSSDAAMGGGRRGGPVNDLADHAERKAWRAAWPRICREVRATADGTPFEITIEVNMTICADCQKWMIVEVRRHLGQLGRAFTFYATVGKEKPVVVARDTVWNAKVGQCRLWKADRSDLQMGRVRRDEVIYEKTRG
;
A
#
# COMPACT_ATOMS: atom_id res chain seq x y z
N MET A 1 -10.89 -16.04 -8.03
CA MET A 1 -9.47 -15.65 -8.07
C MET A 1 -9.10 -15.07 -6.72
N VAL A 2 -7.91 -15.35 -6.18
CA VAL A 2 -7.51 -14.92 -4.82
C VAL A 2 -6.32 -13.99 -4.94
N ALA A 3 -6.46 -12.78 -4.39
CA ALA A 3 -5.35 -11.86 -4.17
C ALA A 3 -4.58 -12.33 -2.94
N LYS A 4 -3.26 -12.37 -3.03
CA LYS A 4 -2.35 -12.69 -1.93
C LYS A 4 -1.39 -11.55 -1.75
N ALA A 5 -1.13 -11.19 -0.50
CA ALA A 5 -0.11 -10.22 -0.17
C ALA A 5 0.75 -10.72 0.99
N THR A 6 2.04 -10.41 0.92
CA THR A 6 3.03 -10.74 1.94
C THR A 6 3.86 -9.50 2.27
N VAL A 7 4.10 -9.27 3.55
CA VAL A 7 4.91 -8.17 4.06
C VAL A 7 6.23 -8.72 4.57
N TYR A 8 7.32 -8.12 4.10
CA TYR A 8 8.67 -8.44 4.50
C TYR A 8 9.31 -7.28 5.26
N LEU A 9 10.12 -7.61 6.27
CA LEU A 9 11.06 -6.69 6.94
C LEU A 9 12.47 -7.24 6.69
N ASN A 10 13.33 -6.45 6.03
CA ASN A 10 14.69 -6.86 5.65
C ASN A 10 14.73 -8.23 4.93
N GLY A 11 13.75 -8.50 4.06
CA GLY A 11 13.63 -9.75 3.31
C GLY A 11 13.03 -10.94 4.08
N ILE A 12 12.73 -10.80 5.37
CA ILE A 12 12.09 -11.84 6.19
C ILE A 12 10.58 -11.63 6.20
N GLU A 13 9.77 -12.68 6.08
CA GLU A 13 8.30 -12.60 6.11
C GLU A 13 7.77 -12.28 7.52
N TYR A 14 6.91 -11.27 7.63
CA TYR A 14 6.31 -10.83 8.90
C TYR A 14 4.78 -10.97 8.94
N GLY A 15 4.13 -11.05 7.78
CA GLY A 15 2.71 -11.34 7.69
C GLY A 15 2.26 -11.53 6.26
N SER A 16 1.33 -12.45 6.07
CA SER A 16 0.71 -12.73 4.78
C SER A 16 -0.81 -12.81 4.94
N SER A 17 -1.52 -12.54 3.85
CA SER A 17 -2.98 -12.73 3.83
C SER A 17 -3.51 -12.94 2.42
N ASP A 18 -4.67 -13.57 2.37
CA ASP A 18 -5.43 -13.82 1.15
C ASP A 18 -6.75 -13.03 1.19
N ALA A 19 -7.16 -12.49 0.04
CA ALA A 19 -8.46 -11.85 -0.15
C ALA A 19 -9.16 -12.43 -1.39
N ALA A 20 -10.40 -12.89 -1.22
CA ALA A 20 -11.21 -13.35 -2.34
C ALA A 20 -11.55 -12.16 -3.24
N MET A 21 -11.19 -12.21 -4.53
CA MET A 21 -11.59 -11.17 -5.47
C MET A 21 -13.10 -11.30 -5.72
N GLY A 22 -13.88 -10.30 -5.30
CA GLY A 22 -15.31 -10.22 -5.60
C GLY A 22 -15.53 -10.30 -7.10
N GLY A 23 -16.31 -11.28 -7.55
CA GLY A 23 -16.61 -11.48 -8.96
C GLY A 23 -17.31 -10.26 -9.54
N GLY A 24 -16.66 -9.56 -10.45
CA GLY A 24 -17.23 -8.44 -11.21
C GLY A 24 -18.38 -8.92 -12.10
N ARG A 25 -19.56 -9.09 -11.53
CA ARG A 25 -20.83 -8.90 -12.23
C ARG A 25 -21.56 -7.77 -11.51
N ARG A 26 -22.01 -6.80 -12.29
CA ARG A 26 -22.71 -5.57 -11.86
C ARG A 26 -23.62 -5.87 -10.66
N GLY A 27 -23.24 -5.38 -9.48
CA GLY A 27 -24.00 -5.52 -8.23
C GLY A 27 -23.43 -6.46 -7.16
N GLY A 28 -22.29 -7.13 -7.39
CA GLY A 28 -21.58 -7.84 -6.33
C GLY A 28 -20.97 -6.89 -5.28
N PRO A 29 -20.92 -7.27 -3.99
CA PRO A 29 -20.32 -6.43 -2.96
C PRO A 29 -18.87 -6.13 -3.33
N VAL A 30 -18.57 -4.84 -3.52
CA VAL A 30 -17.19 -4.36 -3.52
C VAL A 30 -16.66 -4.74 -2.14
N ASN A 31 -15.62 -5.58 -2.07
CA ASN A 31 -14.98 -5.85 -0.79
C ASN A 31 -14.60 -4.51 -0.16
N ASP A 32 -14.85 -4.36 1.13
CA ASP A 32 -14.36 -3.20 1.86
C ASP A 32 -12.86 -3.06 1.58
N LEU A 33 -12.37 -1.84 1.38
CA LEU A 33 -10.95 -1.57 1.24
C LEU A 33 -10.18 -2.18 2.42
N ALA A 34 -10.77 -2.22 3.62
CA ALA A 34 -10.19 -2.86 4.80
C ALA A 34 -9.91 -4.37 4.63
N ASP A 35 -10.56 -5.02 3.66
CA ASP A 35 -10.48 -6.45 3.37
C ASP A 35 -9.53 -6.82 2.22
N HIS A 36 -8.90 -5.84 1.58
CA HIS A 36 -7.88 -6.07 0.57
C HIS A 36 -6.66 -6.77 1.17
N ALA A 37 -6.04 -7.65 0.39
CA ALA A 37 -4.95 -8.52 0.85
C ALA A 37 -3.77 -7.70 1.42
N GLU A 38 -3.39 -6.59 0.78
CA GLU A 38 -2.26 -5.76 1.22
C GLU A 38 -2.49 -5.17 2.62
N ARG A 39 -3.72 -4.71 2.87
CA ARG A 39 -4.11 -4.08 4.13
C ARG A 39 -4.25 -5.11 5.26
N LYS A 40 -4.77 -6.30 4.95
CA LYS A 40 -4.82 -7.43 5.87
C LYS A 40 -3.42 -7.91 6.26
N ALA A 41 -2.55 -8.13 5.27
CA ALA A 41 -1.17 -8.56 5.50
C ALA A 41 -0.41 -7.52 6.35
N TRP A 42 -0.56 -6.23 6.05
CA TRP A 42 0.02 -5.15 6.84
C TRP A 42 -0.49 -5.12 8.29
N ARG A 43 -1.80 -5.24 8.50
CA ARG A 43 -2.39 -5.26 9.85
C ARG A 43 -1.84 -6.40 10.69
N ALA A 44 -1.63 -7.58 10.08
CA ALA A 44 -1.03 -8.73 10.73
C ALA A 44 0.47 -8.53 11.01
N ALA A 45 1.21 -7.93 10.08
CA ALA A 45 2.65 -7.73 10.19
C ALA A 45 3.04 -6.60 11.16
N TRP A 46 2.24 -5.53 11.24
CA TRP A 46 2.60 -4.28 11.90
C TRP A 46 3.04 -4.42 13.37
N PRO A 47 2.32 -5.15 14.25
CA PRO A 47 2.74 -5.29 15.66
C PRO A 47 4.11 -5.97 15.80
N ARG A 48 4.43 -6.92 14.91
CA ARG A 48 5.72 -7.63 14.91
C ARG A 48 6.84 -6.73 14.39
N ILE A 49 6.60 -5.99 13.31
CA ILE A 49 7.55 -5.00 12.76
C ILE A 49 7.89 -3.95 13.82
N CYS A 50 6.89 -3.42 14.52
CA CYS A 50 7.11 -2.44 15.60
C CYS A 50 8.02 -2.97 16.69
N ARG A 51 7.81 -4.23 17.11
CA ARG A 51 8.62 -4.87 18.13
C ARG A 51 10.06 -5.04 17.67
N GLU A 52 10.25 -5.54 16.45
CA GLU A 52 11.57 -5.80 15.89
C GLU A 52 12.38 -4.51 15.72
N VAL A 53 11.81 -3.50 15.05
CA VAL A 53 12.51 -2.23 14.79
C VAL A 53 12.82 -1.45 16.07
N ARG A 54 12.04 -1.64 17.14
CA ARG A 54 12.35 -1.06 18.45
C ARG A 54 13.41 -1.84 19.23
N ALA A 55 13.60 -3.12 18.92
CA ALA A 55 14.64 -3.95 19.52
C ALA A 55 16.00 -3.78 18.84
N THR A 56 16.04 -3.25 17.61
CA THR A 56 17.29 -2.96 16.91
C THR A 56 17.99 -1.71 17.44
N ALA A 57 19.31 -1.67 17.24
CA ALA A 57 20.16 -0.56 17.69
C ALA A 57 19.72 0.79 17.08
N ASP A 58 19.93 1.86 17.83
CA ASP A 58 19.59 3.21 17.41
C ASP A 58 20.26 3.60 16.10
N GLY A 59 19.49 4.21 15.19
CA GLY A 59 19.95 4.61 13.86
C GLY A 59 20.05 3.48 12.82
N THR A 60 19.75 2.22 13.17
CA THR A 60 19.78 1.11 12.20
C THR A 60 18.67 1.31 11.15
N PRO A 61 18.99 1.46 9.84
CA PRO A 61 17.99 1.55 8.81
C PRO A 61 17.29 0.21 8.60
N PHE A 62 16.08 0.23 8.07
CA PHE A 62 15.35 -0.98 7.75
C PHE A 62 14.59 -0.88 6.43
N GLU A 63 14.29 -2.03 5.85
CA GLU A 63 13.56 -2.15 4.60
C GLU A 63 12.22 -2.85 4.81
N ILE A 64 11.17 -2.31 4.21
CA ILE A 64 9.86 -2.93 4.14
C ILE A 64 9.52 -3.22 2.70
N THR A 65 8.99 -4.40 2.43
CA THR A 65 8.45 -4.76 1.11
C THR A 65 7.05 -5.34 1.26
N ILE A 66 6.08 -4.82 0.50
CA ILE A 66 4.78 -5.48 0.31
C ILE A 66 4.76 -6.12 -1.07
N GLU A 67 4.76 -7.45 -1.10
CA GLU A 67 4.59 -8.26 -2.30
C GLU A 67 3.14 -8.63 -2.48
N VAL A 68 2.64 -8.54 -3.71
CA VAL A 68 1.30 -8.97 -4.08
C VAL A 68 1.38 -9.90 -5.29
N ASN A 69 0.58 -10.95 -5.34
CA ASN A 69 0.59 -11.87 -6.49
C ASN A 69 -0.10 -11.30 -7.74
N MET A 70 -0.74 -10.14 -7.63
CA MET A 70 -1.49 -9.46 -8.69
C MET A 70 -1.37 -7.95 -8.59
N THR A 71 -1.82 -7.23 -9.61
CA THR A 71 -1.74 -5.76 -9.68
C THR A 71 -2.43 -5.11 -8.49
N ILE A 72 -1.76 -4.12 -7.90
CA ILE A 72 -2.24 -3.38 -6.73
C ILE A 72 -3.24 -2.33 -7.21
N CYS A 73 -4.41 -2.23 -6.59
CA CYS A 73 -5.41 -1.24 -6.98
C CYS A 73 -4.99 0.19 -6.59
N ALA A 74 -5.58 1.22 -7.22
CA ALA A 74 -5.24 2.62 -6.96
C ALA A 74 -5.42 3.02 -5.48
N ASP A 75 -6.49 2.55 -4.83
CA ASP A 75 -6.74 2.82 -3.41
C ASP A 75 -5.71 2.19 -2.48
N CYS A 76 -5.21 0.99 -2.80
CA CYS A 76 -4.13 0.35 -2.05
C CYS A 76 -2.79 1.08 -2.29
N GLN A 77 -2.51 1.51 -3.52
CA GLN A 77 -1.31 2.31 -3.83
C GLN A 77 -1.30 3.62 -3.03
N LYS A 78 -2.42 4.35 -3.02
CA LYS A 78 -2.58 5.58 -2.22
C LYS A 78 -2.40 5.34 -0.72
N TRP A 79 -3.02 4.29 -0.21
CA TRP A 79 -2.89 3.92 1.19
C TRP A 79 -1.46 3.55 1.57
N MET A 80 -0.71 2.85 0.71
CA MET A 80 0.70 2.58 0.94
C MET A 80 1.52 3.87 1.03
N ILE A 81 1.31 4.79 0.09
CA ILE A 81 2.01 6.09 0.06
C ILE A 81 1.72 6.93 1.31
N VAL A 82 0.48 6.91 1.80
CA VAL A 82 0.06 7.78 2.90
C VAL A 82 0.18 7.08 4.27
N GLU A 83 -0.58 6.03 4.49
CA GLU A 83 -0.77 5.43 5.81
C GLU A 83 0.40 4.52 6.20
N VAL A 84 0.86 3.65 5.30
CA VAL A 84 1.99 2.75 5.61
C VAL A 84 3.25 3.57 5.86
N ARG A 85 3.57 4.54 5.00
CA ARG A 85 4.70 5.45 5.24
C ARG A 85 4.55 6.24 6.55
N ARG A 86 3.34 6.69 6.91
CA ARG A 86 3.10 7.35 8.20
C ARG A 86 3.40 6.43 9.37
N HIS A 87 2.92 5.18 9.34
CA HIS A 87 3.22 4.17 10.35
C HIS A 87 4.74 3.97 10.48
N LEU A 88 5.43 3.78 9.36
CA LEU A 88 6.89 3.61 9.34
C LEU A 88 7.62 4.83 9.90
N GLY A 89 7.17 6.04 9.58
CA GLY A 89 7.72 7.29 10.12
C GLY A 89 7.58 7.41 11.65
N GLN A 90 6.54 6.82 12.25
CA GLN A 90 6.36 6.81 13.72
C GLN A 90 7.44 6.01 14.45
N LEU A 91 8.18 5.15 13.75
CA LEU A 91 9.30 4.40 14.34
C LEU A 91 10.56 5.25 14.53
N GLY A 92 10.60 6.48 14.00
CA GLY A 92 11.71 7.41 14.19
C GLY A 92 13.04 6.91 13.61
N ARG A 93 12.97 6.05 12.59
CA ARG A 93 14.10 5.32 12.00
C ARG A 93 14.12 5.53 10.49
N ALA A 94 15.31 5.57 9.89
CA ALA A 94 15.44 5.63 8.44
C ALA A 94 14.90 4.34 7.82
N PHE A 95 14.11 4.46 6.75
CA PHE A 95 13.52 3.30 6.10
C PHE A 95 13.44 3.45 4.59
N THR A 96 13.48 2.30 3.91
CA THR A 96 13.10 2.18 2.50
C THR A 96 11.86 1.30 2.41
N PHE A 97 10.88 1.71 1.61
CA PHE A 97 9.62 0.98 1.45
C PHE A 97 9.40 0.65 -0.02
N TYR A 98 9.23 -0.63 -0.33
CA TYR A 98 8.97 -1.14 -1.67
C TYR A 98 7.59 -1.80 -1.79
N ALA A 99 7.06 -1.76 -3.00
CA ALA A 99 5.96 -2.61 -3.43
C ALA A 99 6.44 -3.47 -4.61
N THR A 100 6.01 -4.72 -4.66
CA THR A 100 6.32 -5.64 -5.76
C THR A 100 5.11 -6.46 -6.15
N VAL A 101 5.02 -6.85 -7.43
CA VAL A 101 3.97 -7.72 -7.95
C VAL A 101 4.60 -8.93 -8.63
N GLY A 102 4.45 -10.11 -8.03
CA GLY A 102 5.04 -11.35 -8.52
C GLY A 102 6.54 -11.21 -8.81
N LYS A 103 6.94 -11.40 -10.07
CA LYS A 103 8.35 -11.34 -10.51
C LYS A 103 8.77 -9.97 -11.05
N GLU A 104 7.95 -8.94 -10.91
CA GLU A 104 8.28 -7.61 -11.42
C GLU A 104 9.34 -6.93 -10.55
N LYS A 105 10.02 -5.93 -11.14
CA LYS A 105 11.01 -5.14 -10.38
C LYS A 105 10.29 -4.40 -9.25
N PRO A 106 10.83 -4.42 -8.01
CA PRO A 106 10.30 -3.63 -6.91
C PRO A 106 10.26 -2.15 -7.26
N VAL A 107 9.19 -1.47 -6.84
CA VAL A 107 9.07 -0.01 -6.94
C VAL A 107 9.20 0.61 -5.56
N VAL A 108 10.00 1.67 -5.44
CA VAL A 108 10.07 2.44 -4.20
C VAL A 108 8.74 3.16 -4.00
N VAL A 109 8.08 2.92 -2.88
CA VAL A 109 6.84 3.61 -2.53
C VAL A 109 7.17 4.98 -1.98
N ALA A 110 7.14 6.00 -2.85
CA ALA A 110 7.20 7.41 -2.51
C ALA A 110 6.08 8.18 -3.21
N ARG A 111 5.84 9.43 -2.80
CA ARG A 111 4.73 10.26 -3.29
C ARG A 111 4.87 10.61 -4.77
N ASP A 112 6.10 10.76 -5.22
CA ASP A 112 6.52 11.15 -6.55
C ASP A 112 6.94 9.96 -7.44
N THR A 113 6.96 8.73 -6.90
CA THR A 113 7.28 7.55 -7.71
C THR A 113 6.17 7.28 -8.73
N VAL A 114 6.56 7.10 -9.99
CA VAL A 114 5.69 6.55 -11.03
C VAL A 114 5.73 5.02 -10.95
N TRP A 115 4.56 4.40 -10.78
CA TRP A 115 4.45 2.95 -10.69
C TRP A 115 4.36 2.36 -12.10
N ASN A 116 5.07 1.25 -12.33
CA ASN A 116 4.95 0.56 -13.61
C ASN A 116 3.56 -0.08 -13.72
N ALA A 117 3.02 -0.18 -14.95
CA ALA A 117 1.64 -0.62 -15.17
C ALA A 117 1.32 -2.03 -14.64
N LYS A 118 2.33 -2.88 -14.45
CA LYS A 118 2.16 -4.25 -13.95
C LYS A 118 2.02 -4.29 -12.43
N VAL A 119 2.74 -3.43 -11.72
CA VAL A 119 2.56 -3.21 -10.27
C VAL A 119 1.27 -2.43 -10.01
N GLY A 120 1.00 -1.40 -10.84
CA GLY A 120 -0.23 -0.62 -10.82
C GLY A 120 -0.11 0.71 -11.57
N GLN A 121 -1.21 1.26 -12.08
CA GLN A 121 -1.20 2.56 -12.73
C GLN A 121 -1.34 3.72 -11.73
N CYS A 122 -0.27 4.07 -11.02
CA CYS A 122 -0.16 5.37 -10.35
C CYS A 122 0.79 6.26 -11.15
N ARG A 123 0.22 7.14 -11.98
CA ARG A 123 0.97 8.01 -12.89
C ARG A 123 1.49 9.30 -12.25
N LEU A 124 1.13 9.57 -11.00
CA LEU A 124 1.55 10.65 -10.08
C LEU A 124 0.47 10.66 -8.98
N TRP A 125 0.84 10.83 -7.70
CA TRP A 125 -0.18 11.09 -6.66
C TRP A 125 -0.86 12.41 -6.99
N LYS A 126 -2.07 12.33 -7.55
CA LYS A 126 -3.01 13.44 -7.68
C LYS A 126 -4.07 13.20 -6.61
N ALA A 127 -4.21 14.16 -5.70
CA ALA A 127 -5.25 14.08 -4.69
C ALA A 127 -6.61 13.94 -5.39
N ASP A 128 -7.40 12.96 -4.99
CA ASP A 128 -8.72 12.73 -5.55
C ASP A 128 -9.83 12.91 -4.49
N ARG A 129 -11.05 12.58 -4.89
CA ARG A 129 -12.24 12.69 -4.04
C ARG A 129 -12.17 11.80 -2.79
N SER A 130 -11.43 10.69 -2.83
CA SER A 130 -11.20 9.82 -1.67
C SER A 130 -10.28 10.50 -0.67
N ASP A 131 -9.24 11.19 -1.13
CA ASP A 131 -8.37 12.01 -0.28
C ASP A 131 -9.16 13.14 0.42
N LEU A 132 -10.14 13.74 -0.28
CA LEU A 132 -11.07 14.73 0.28
C LEU A 132 -11.99 14.14 1.35
N GLN A 133 -12.60 12.97 1.08
CA GLN A 133 -13.49 12.29 2.02
C GLN A 133 -12.79 11.88 3.31
N MET A 134 -11.50 11.58 3.23
CA MET A 134 -10.67 11.27 4.40
C MET A 134 -10.15 12.53 5.13
N GLY A 135 -10.51 13.74 4.68
CA GLY A 135 -10.10 15.01 5.28
C GLY A 135 -8.60 15.30 5.16
N ARG A 136 -7.90 14.65 4.22
CA ARG A 136 -6.43 14.70 4.10
C ARG A 136 -5.94 15.83 3.19
N VAL A 137 -6.84 16.40 2.41
CA VAL A 137 -6.60 17.51 1.48
C VAL A 137 -7.79 18.45 1.50
N ARG A 138 -7.56 19.70 1.13
CA ARG A 138 -8.64 20.65 0.90
C ARG A 138 -9.25 20.42 -0.48
N ARG A 139 -10.50 20.86 -0.65
CA ARG A 139 -11.28 20.61 -1.87
C ARG A 139 -10.65 21.21 -3.13
N ASP A 140 -9.87 22.27 -2.97
CA ASP A 140 -9.10 22.97 -4.01
C ASP A 140 -7.81 22.24 -4.41
N GLU A 141 -7.32 21.32 -3.58
CA GLU A 141 -6.13 20.49 -3.86
C GLU A 141 -6.50 19.21 -4.63
N VAL A 142 -7.79 18.92 -4.79
CA VAL A 142 -8.33 17.72 -5.41
C VAL A 142 -8.54 17.92 -6.91
N ILE A 143 -7.93 17.07 -7.73
CA ILE A 143 -8.17 17.10 -9.17
C ILE A 143 -9.46 16.33 -9.47
N TYR A 144 -10.49 17.07 -9.86
CA TYR A 144 -11.69 16.48 -10.44
C TYR A 144 -11.36 15.96 -11.84
N GLU A 145 -11.23 14.65 -12.02
CA GLU A 145 -11.33 14.08 -13.36
C GLU A 145 -12.72 14.44 -13.89
N LYS A 146 -12.76 15.28 -14.93
CA LYS A 146 -13.95 15.42 -15.77
C LYS A 146 -14.20 14.06 -16.39
N THR A 147 -15.09 13.27 -15.79
CA THR A 147 -15.80 12.24 -16.53
C THR A 147 -16.49 12.94 -17.69
N ARG A 148 -15.95 12.77 -18.90
CA ARG A 148 -16.68 13.12 -20.12
C ARG A 148 -17.98 12.31 -20.07
N GLY A 149 -19.10 13.03 -20.07
CA GLY A 149 -20.43 12.48 -20.25
C GLY A 149 -20.60 11.87 -21.63
#